data_AF-A0A4R5MBI6-F1
#
_entry.id   AF-A0A4R5MBI6-F1
#
_cell.length_a   1.000
_cell.length_b   1.000
_cell.length_c   1.000
_cell.angle_alpha   90.00
_cell.angle_beta   90.00
_cell.angle_gamma   90.00
#
_symmetry.space_group_name_H-M   'P 1'
#
loop_
_entity.id
_entity.type
_entity.pdbx_description
1 polymer ?
#
loop_
_entity_poly.entity_id
_entity_poly.type
_entity_poly.pdbx_seq_one_letter_code
_entity_poly.pdbx_strand_id
1 'polypeptide(L)'
;MDAAQQLVTPDARAFQADINGPLFQMGVADGKWRLLALGWPYAVIEVTAAVGVFALRFELTGFSAKPPTAQPWDPALNGPLAHHKWPRSKGGRVKDVFRTDWLGGTALYLACDRRTIEGHQNWVAQMPARLWKPGGSIVQYLEEIHVLLNSQDFTPPLVAAA
;
A
#
# COMPACT_ATOMS: atom_id res chain seq x y z
N MET A 1 21.21 -16.01 -6.38
CA MET A 1 20.29 -15.97 -7.53
C MET A 1 20.34 -14.57 -8.09
N ASP A 2 20.57 -14.44 -9.38
CA ASP A 2 20.98 -13.21 -10.06
C ASP A 2 19.81 -12.21 -10.17
N ALA A 3 20.07 -10.91 -10.08
CA ALA A 3 19.04 -9.86 -10.16
C ALA A 3 18.26 -9.92 -11.49
N ALA A 4 18.93 -10.39 -12.57
CA ALA A 4 18.31 -10.63 -13.86
C ALA A 4 17.29 -11.77 -13.86
N GLN A 5 17.40 -12.74 -12.94
CA GLN A 5 16.46 -13.89 -12.84
C GLN A 5 15.19 -13.56 -12.06
N GLN A 6 15.20 -12.52 -11.21
CA GLN A 6 14.03 -12.15 -10.39
C GLN A 6 12.88 -11.53 -11.20
N LEU A 7 13.18 -10.87 -12.34
CA LEU A 7 12.17 -10.33 -13.27
C LEU A 7 11.57 -11.40 -14.23
N VAL A 8 11.96 -12.66 -14.09
CA VAL A 8 11.54 -13.76 -14.99
C VAL A 8 10.31 -14.50 -14.46
N THR A 9 9.82 -14.21 -13.26
CA THR A 9 8.59 -14.83 -12.77
C THR A 9 7.35 -14.23 -13.45
N PRO A 10 6.27 -15.01 -13.65
CA PRO A 10 4.99 -14.47 -14.15
C PRO A 10 4.50 -13.30 -13.32
N ASP A 11 4.61 -13.40 -12.00
CA ASP A 11 4.14 -12.39 -11.06
C ASP A 11 4.92 -11.08 -11.17
N ALA A 12 6.25 -11.16 -11.32
CA ALA A 12 7.10 -9.98 -11.53
C ALA A 12 6.76 -9.27 -12.84
N ARG A 13 6.54 -10.04 -13.92
CA ARG A 13 6.10 -9.48 -15.20
C ARG A 13 4.70 -8.85 -15.10
N ALA A 14 3.79 -9.47 -14.38
CA ALA A 14 2.45 -8.94 -14.16
C ALA A 14 2.51 -7.59 -13.42
N PHE A 15 3.31 -7.50 -12.36
CA PHE A 15 3.51 -6.23 -11.65
C PHE A 15 4.18 -5.18 -12.54
N GLN A 16 5.22 -5.56 -13.30
CA GLN A 16 5.90 -4.65 -14.22
C GLN A 16 4.95 -4.12 -15.30
N ALA A 17 4.08 -4.97 -15.85
CA ALA A 17 3.06 -4.57 -16.81
C ALA A 17 2.02 -3.64 -16.17
N ASP A 18 1.64 -3.89 -14.93
CA ASP A 18 0.66 -3.07 -14.20
C ASP A 18 1.20 -1.66 -13.90
N ILE A 19 2.43 -1.53 -13.40
CA ILE A 19 3.04 -0.21 -13.16
C ILE A 19 3.38 0.54 -14.45
N ASN A 20 3.60 -0.15 -15.57
CA ASN A 20 3.75 0.47 -16.89
C ASN A 20 2.39 0.74 -17.56
N GLY A 21 1.29 0.29 -16.96
CA GLY A 21 -0.05 0.39 -17.51
C GLY A 21 -0.67 1.79 -17.36
N PRO A 22 -1.69 2.13 -18.18
CA PRO A 22 -2.26 3.48 -18.21
C PRO A 22 -2.81 3.96 -16.87
N LEU A 23 -3.46 3.09 -16.09
CA LEU A 23 -4.05 3.49 -14.80
C LEU A 23 -3.00 3.92 -13.78
N PHE A 24 -1.89 3.17 -13.70
CA PHE A 24 -0.80 3.52 -12.80
C PHE A 24 -0.12 4.82 -13.26
N GLN A 25 0.16 4.92 -14.57
CA GLN A 25 0.82 6.09 -15.15
C GLN A 25 -0.03 7.36 -15.04
N MET A 26 -1.35 7.25 -15.16
CA MET A 26 -2.27 8.38 -14.93
C MET A 26 -2.19 8.88 -13.49
N GLY A 27 -2.19 7.99 -12.48
CA GLY A 27 -2.01 8.42 -11.10
C GLY A 27 -0.63 9.01 -10.80
N VAL A 28 0.42 8.59 -11.52
CA VAL A 28 1.73 9.27 -11.48
C VAL A 28 1.64 10.67 -12.07
N ALA A 29 1.01 10.83 -13.24
CA ALA A 29 0.83 12.11 -13.90
C ALA A 29 -0.02 13.09 -13.07
N ASP A 30 -1.04 12.59 -12.38
CA ASP A 30 -1.88 13.34 -11.44
C ASP A 30 -1.18 13.63 -10.10
N GLY A 31 0.04 13.15 -9.90
CA GLY A 31 0.79 13.35 -8.67
C GLY A 31 0.23 12.60 -7.44
N LYS A 32 -0.58 11.57 -7.65
CA LYS A 32 -1.17 10.76 -6.56
C LYS A 32 -0.15 9.82 -5.91
N TRP A 33 0.77 9.29 -6.70
CA TRP A 33 1.80 8.37 -6.23
C TRP A 33 3.03 8.35 -7.13
N ARG A 34 4.12 7.75 -6.64
CA ARG A 34 5.37 7.55 -7.37
C ARG A 34 6.06 6.26 -6.92
N LEU A 35 6.55 5.46 -7.87
CA LEU A 35 7.40 4.32 -7.57
C LEU A 35 8.80 4.82 -7.15
N LEU A 36 9.26 4.47 -5.95
CA LEU A 36 10.58 4.84 -5.43
C LEU A 36 11.62 3.76 -5.67
N ALA A 37 11.25 2.50 -5.47
CA ALA A 37 12.14 1.36 -5.63
C ALA A 37 11.37 0.11 -6.03
N LEU A 38 12.01 -0.74 -6.84
CA LEU A 38 11.54 -2.07 -7.18
C LEU A 38 12.69 -3.05 -7.02
N GLY A 39 12.58 -3.94 -6.03
CA GLY A 39 13.49 -5.04 -5.77
C GLY A 39 12.66 -6.27 -5.45
N TRP A 40 12.32 -7.03 -6.49
CA TRP A 40 11.34 -8.12 -6.42
C TRP A 40 11.66 -9.11 -5.27
N PRO A 41 10.66 -9.51 -4.45
CA PRO A 41 9.23 -9.26 -4.57
C PRO A 41 8.72 -8.00 -3.87
N TYR A 42 9.59 -7.01 -3.63
CA TYR A 42 9.22 -5.79 -2.92
C TYR A 42 9.21 -4.58 -3.84
N ALA A 43 8.21 -3.72 -3.67
CA ALA A 43 8.17 -2.38 -4.24
C ALA A 43 7.98 -1.35 -3.13
N VAL A 44 8.65 -0.21 -3.23
CA VAL A 44 8.39 0.95 -2.38
C VAL A 44 7.69 2.00 -3.22
N ILE A 45 6.46 2.34 -2.86
CA ILE A 45 5.64 3.33 -3.57
C ILE A 45 5.29 4.43 -2.58
N GLU A 46 5.55 5.67 -2.99
CA GLU A 46 5.16 6.87 -2.29
C GLU A 46 3.73 7.26 -2.70
N VAL A 47 2.89 7.60 -1.72
CA VAL A 47 1.53 8.08 -1.95
C VAL A 47 1.39 9.49 -1.37
N THR A 48 0.87 10.40 -2.18
CA THR A 48 0.62 11.79 -1.81
C THR A 48 -0.56 11.88 -0.86
N ALA A 49 -0.38 12.59 0.25
CA ALA A 49 -1.40 12.89 1.24
C ALA A 49 -1.82 14.37 1.17
N ALA A 50 -2.89 14.73 1.89
CA ALA A 50 -3.28 16.14 2.02
C ALA A 50 -2.16 17.01 2.63
N VAL A 51 -1.30 16.40 3.44
CA VAL A 51 -0.08 17.01 3.96
C VAL A 51 1.07 16.02 3.84
N GLY A 52 2.03 16.33 2.97
CA GLY A 52 3.23 15.52 2.76
C GLY A 52 2.99 14.25 1.94
N VAL A 53 3.89 13.28 2.11
CA VAL A 53 3.90 12.01 1.38
C VAL A 53 4.20 10.85 2.33
N PHE A 54 3.70 9.65 2.00
CA PHE A 54 3.99 8.44 2.76
C PHE A 54 4.51 7.36 1.82
N ALA A 55 5.69 6.83 2.11
CA ALA A 55 6.19 5.64 1.45
C ALA A 55 5.59 4.38 2.09
N LEU A 56 5.20 3.43 1.26
CA LEU A 56 4.77 2.11 1.66
C LEU A 56 5.62 1.07 0.95
N ARG A 57 6.03 0.03 1.70
CA ARG A 57 6.67 -1.15 1.13
C ARG A 57 5.62 -2.23 0.94
N PHE A 58 5.45 -2.65 -0.30
CA PHE A 58 4.58 -3.75 -0.71
C PHE A 58 5.39 -5.03 -0.84
N GLU A 59 4.84 -6.16 -0.39
CA GLU A 59 5.30 -7.51 -0.72
C GLU A 59 4.32 -8.11 -1.74
N LEU A 60 4.85 -8.53 -2.89
CA LEU A 60 4.11 -8.79 -4.12
C LEU A 60 4.12 -10.26 -4.56
N THR A 61 4.60 -11.19 -3.73
CA THR A 61 4.58 -12.62 -4.09
C THR A 61 3.16 -13.10 -4.40
N GLY A 62 2.95 -13.70 -5.57
CA GLY A 62 1.64 -14.14 -6.06
C GLY A 62 0.85 -13.08 -6.82
N PHE A 63 1.40 -11.89 -7.06
CA PHE A 63 0.73 -10.82 -7.79
C PHE A 63 0.43 -11.23 -9.25
N SER A 64 -0.71 -10.91 -9.85
CA SER A 64 -1.90 -10.25 -9.28
C SER A 64 -2.99 -11.22 -8.84
N ALA A 65 -2.71 -12.53 -8.89
CA ALA A 65 -3.66 -13.57 -8.46
C ALA A 65 -3.95 -13.48 -6.95
N LYS A 66 -2.95 -13.07 -6.15
CA LYS A 66 -3.08 -12.77 -4.73
C LYS A 66 -2.95 -11.27 -4.49
N PRO A 67 -3.68 -10.72 -3.50
CA PRO A 67 -3.43 -9.36 -3.05
C PRO A 67 -1.99 -9.19 -2.56
N PRO A 68 -1.45 -7.96 -2.63
CA PRO A 68 -0.23 -7.61 -1.91
C PRO A 68 -0.50 -7.45 -0.41
N THR A 69 0.57 -7.37 0.37
CA THR A 69 0.53 -6.82 1.74
C THR A 69 1.42 -5.59 1.79
N ALA A 70 1.03 -4.57 2.56
CA ALA A 70 1.79 -3.33 2.63
C ALA A 70 1.99 -2.83 4.07
N GLN A 71 3.10 -2.14 4.29
CA GLN A 71 3.36 -1.42 5.54
C GLN A 71 3.99 -0.05 5.26
N PRO A 72 3.69 0.98 6.08
CA PRO A 72 4.43 2.24 6.05
C PRO A 72 5.94 2.02 6.19
N TRP A 73 6.71 2.75 5.39
CA TRP A 73 8.15 2.54 5.21
C TRP A 73 8.92 3.86 5.33
N ASP A 74 10.11 3.79 5.91
CA ASP A 74 11.10 4.85 5.88
C ASP A 74 12.12 4.50 4.78
N PRO A 75 12.09 5.16 3.60
CA PRO A 75 12.99 4.84 2.50
C PRO A 75 14.44 5.24 2.80
N ALA A 76 14.68 6.21 3.68
CA ALA A 76 16.03 6.65 4.05
C ALA A 76 16.72 5.62 4.95
N LEU A 77 15.96 5.03 5.88
CA LEU A 77 16.45 3.96 6.76
C LEU A 77 16.28 2.57 6.15
N ASN A 78 15.59 2.46 5.02
CA ASN A 78 15.15 1.22 4.41
C ASN A 78 14.54 0.26 5.46
N GLY A 79 13.58 0.77 6.23
CA GLY A 79 12.97 0.04 7.34
C GLY A 79 11.51 0.42 7.59
N PRO A 80 10.79 -0.32 8.46
CA PRO A 80 9.44 0.05 8.86
C PRO A 80 9.40 1.48 9.39
N LEU A 81 8.39 2.25 8.98
CA LEU A 81 8.21 3.60 9.50
C LEU A 81 7.87 3.54 10.98
N ALA A 82 8.57 4.33 11.81
CA ALA A 82 8.31 4.39 13.24
C ALA A 82 6.84 4.77 13.54
N HIS A 83 6.19 4.10 14.48
CA HIS A 83 4.76 4.23 14.77
C HIS A 83 4.29 5.67 15.02
N HIS A 84 5.12 6.52 15.63
CA HIS A 84 4.76 7.93 15.87
C HIS A 84 4.68 8.76 14.59
N LYS A 85 5.30 8.29 13.49
CA LYS A 85 5.28 8.89 12.16
C LYS A 85 4.18 8.33 11.24
N TRP A 86 3.34 7.41 11.72
CA TRP A 86 2.21 6.89 10.94
C TRP A 86 1.10 7.94 10.78
N PRO A 87 0.29 7.88 9.70
CA PRO A 87 -0.90 8.70 9.54
C PRO A 87 -1.77 8.70 10.81
N ARG A 88 -2.22 9.88 11.23
CA ARG A 88 -3.15 10.05 12.36
C ARG A 88 -4.55 10.32 11.83
N SER A 89 -5.50 10.33 12.74
CA SER A 89 -6.91 10.36 12.38
C SER A 89 -7.75 11.12 13.40
N LYS A 90 -8.79 11.81 12.91
CA LYS A 90 -9.89 12.36 13.71
C LYS A 90 -11.01 11.35 13.97
N GLY A 91 -10.90 10.12 13.46
CA GLY A 91 -11.92 9.08 13.51
C GLY A 91 -12.08 8.34 12.18
N GLY A 92 -13.09 7.47 12.11
CA GLY A 92 -13.44 6.80 10.85
C GLY A 92 -12.37 5.86 10.30
N ARG A 93 -12.39 5.68 8.98
CA ARG A 93 -11.60 4.63 8.31
C ARG A 93 -10.10 4.85 8.38
N VAL A 94 -9.62 6.10 8.50
CA VAL A 94 -8.18 6.37 8.63
C VAL A 94 -7.65 5.73 9.91
N LYS A 95 -8.39 5.87 11.03
CA LYS A 95 -8.05 5.21 12.30
C LYS A 95 -8.02 3.70 12.17
N ASP A 96 -8.98 3.11 11.46
CA ASP A 96 -9.07 1.65 11.33
C ASP A 96 -7.95 1.08 10.45
N VAL A 97 -7.59 1.78 9.37
CA VAL A 97 -6.61 1.33 8.38
C VAL A 97 -5.18 1.48 8.86
N PHE A 98 -4.82 2.63 9.44
CA PHE A 98 -3.46 2.96 9.85
C PHE A 98 -3.22 2.62 11.33
N ARG A 99 -3.54 1.38 11.70
CA ARG A 99 -3.38 0.85 13.05
C ARG A 99 -2.01 0.23 13.26
N THR A 100 -1.23 0.81 14.15
CA THR A 100 0.12 0.31 14.48
C THR A 100 0.11 -0.99 15.28
N ASP A 101 -1.02 -1.33 15.92
CA ASP A 101 -1.21 -2.57 16.68
C ASP A 101 -1.69 -3.74 15.80
N TRP A 102 -2.19 -3.47 14.60
CA TRP A 102 -2.65 -4.52 13.68
C TRP A 102 -1.47 -5.26 13.07
N LEU A 103 -1.37 -6.57 13.35
CA LEU A 103 -0.26 -7.44 12.92
C LEU A 103 1.12 -6.81 13.16
N GLY A 104 1.27 -6.07 14.27
CA GLY A 104 2.51 -5.36 14.61
C GLY A 104 2.96 -4.32 13.58
N GLY A 105 2.03 -3.74 12.82
CA GLY A 105 2.31 -2.73 11.81
C GLY A 105 2.87 -3.28 10.49
N THR A 106 2.79 -4.60 10.27
CA THR A 106 3.29 -5.27 9.05
C THR A 106 2.26 -5.40 7.92
N ALA A 107 1.02 -4.93 8.17
CA ALA A 107 -0.08 -4.91 7.21
C ALA A 107 -0.99 -3.71 7.48
N LEU A 108 -1.66 -3.21 6.44
CA LEU A 108 -2.76 -2.25 6.62
C LEU A 108 -4.08 -2.99 6.79
N TYR A 109 -4.99 -2.43 7.59
CA TYR A 109 -6.30 -3.03 7.85
C TYR A 109 -7.27 -2.78 6.68
N LEU A 110 -6.92 -3.30 5.50
CA LEU A 110 -7.67 -3.17 4.25
C LEU A 110 -8.13 -4.53 3.77
N ALA A 111 -9.33 -4.58 3.18
CA ALA A 111 -9.89 -5.81 2.62
C ALA A 111 -9.12 -6.29 1.37
N CYS A 112 -8.38 -5.38 0.72
CA CYS A 112 -7.47 -5.68 -0.38
C CYS A 112 -6.04 -6.05 0.07
N ASP A 113 -5.77 -6.09 1.38
CA ASP A 113 -4.49 -6.54 1.94
C ASP A 113 -4.51 -8.04 2.25
N ARG A 114 -3.50 -8.76 1.75
CA ARG A 114 -3.37 -10.21 1.87
C ARG A 114 -3.40 -10.71 3.30
N ARG A 115 -2.67 -10.05 4.20
CA ARG A 115 -2.54 -10.49 5.59
C ARG A 115 -3.78 -10.16 6.39
N THR A 116 -4.41 -9.02 6.09
CA THR A 116 -5.65 -8.63 6.76
C THR A 116 -6.82 -9.52 6.37
N ILE A 117 -6.99 -9.86 5.08
CA ILE A 117 -8.16 -10.64 4.64
C ILE A 117 -8.16 -12.09 5.14
N GLU A 118 -6.97 -12.67 5.43
CA GLU A 118 -6.83 -14.02 6.03
C GLU A 118 -7.64 -14.16 7.33
N GLY A 119 -7.70 -13.10 8.14
CA GLY A 119 -8.42 -13.08 9.42
C GLY A 119 -9.90 -12.64 9.33
N HIS A 120 -10.40 -12.29 8.15
CA HIS A 120 -11.73 -11.65 7.99
C HIS A 120 -12.55 -12.27 6.85
N GLN A 121 -12.76 -13.58 6.87
CA GLN A 121 -13.51 -14.26 5.81
C GLN A 121 -14.96 -13.78 5.66
N ASN A 122 -15.57 -13.29 6.75
CA ASN A 122 -16.91 -12.68 6.70
C ASN A 122 -16.97 -11.41 5.83
N TRP A 123 -15.84 -10.71 5.62
CA TRP A 123 -15.79 -9.53 4.76
C TRP A 123 -16.06 -9.85 3.29
N VAL A 124 -15.86 -11.10 2.89
CA VAL A 124 -16.19 -11.55 1.53
C VAL A 124 -17.68 -11.31 1.21
N ALA A 125 -18.55 -11.58 2.19
CA ALA A 125 -19.99 -11.33 2.07
C ALA A 125 -20.37 -9.87 2.41
N GLN A 126 -19.71 -9.26 3.39
CA GLN A 126 -20.13 -7.95 3.92
C GLN A 126 -19.68 -6.76 3.07
N MET A 127 -18.53 -6.84 2.40
CA MET A 127 -17.99 -5.74 1.59
C MET A 127 -17.23 -6.22 0.35
N PRO A 128 -17.90 -6.96 -0.56
CA PRO A 128 -17.28 -7.55 -1.74
C PRO A 128 -16.60 -6.50 -2.65
N ALA A 129 -17.11 -5.27 -2.69
CA ALA A 129 -16.53 -4.19 -3.50
C ALA A 129 -15.14 -3.73 -3.04
N ARG A 130 -14.74 -4.03 -1.80
CA ARG A 130 -13.43 -3.65 -1.24
C ARG A 130 -12.38 -4.77 -1.31
N LEU A 131 -12.80 -5.99 -1.66
CA LEU A 131 -11.88 -7.11 -1.81
C LEU A 131 -10.94 -6.89 -2.99
N TRP A 132 -9.74 -7.43 -2.88
CA TRP A 132 -8.85 -7.55 -4.03
C TRP A 132 -9.52 -8.36 -5.14
N LYS A 133 -9.55 -7.80 -6.35
CA LYS A 133 -10.10 -8.51 -7.52
C LYS A 133 -9.04 -9.46 -8.06
N PRO A 134 -9.39 -10.70 -8.45
CA PRO A 134 -8.46 -11.55 -9.20
C PRO A 134 -7.98 -10.84 -10.47
N GLY A 135 -6.67 -10.80 -10.71
CA GLY A 135 -6.09 -9.98 -11.79
C GLY A 135 -6.04 -8.49 -11.47
N GLY A 136 -6.24 -8.11 -10.20
CA GLY A 136 -6.32 -6.73 -9.73
C GLY A 136 -5.03 -5.94 -9.99
N SER A 137 -5.20 -4.62 -10.12
CA SER A 137 -4.10 -3.68 -10.26
C SER A 137 -3.68 -3.16 -8.90
N ILE A 138 -2.38 -2.89 -8.71
CA ILE A 138 -1.86 -2.20 -7.51
C ILE A 138 -2.57 -0.86 -7.30
N VAL A 139 -3.07 -0.24 -8.37
CA VAL A 139 -3.87 0.99 -8.33
C VAL A 139 -5.10 0.85 -7.43
N GLN A 140 -5.73 -0.33 -7.33
CA GLN A 140 -6.85 -0.55 -6.40
C GLN A 140 -6.44 -0.23 -4.96
N TYR A 141 -5.26 -0.69 -4.54
CA TYR A 141 -4.72 -0.49 -3.21
C TYR A 141 -4.29 0.98 -3.04
N LEU A 142 -3.58 1.52 -4.03
CA LEU A 142 -3.06 2.90 -3.98
C LEU A 142 -4.18 3.95 -3.93
N GLU A 143 -5.25 3.79 -4.71
CA GLU A 143 -6.39 4.70 -4.67
C GLU A 143 -7.07 4.67 -3.29
N GLU A 144 -7.21 3.50 -2.67
CA GLU A 144 -7.80 3.40 -1.33
C GLU A 144 -6.93 4.13 -0.28
N ILE A 145 -5.60 3.97 -0.33
CA ILE A 145 -4.69 4.73 0.52
C ILE A 145 -4.78 6.24 0.23
N HIS A 146 -4.71 6.63 -1.04
CA HIS A 146 -4.71 8.03 -1.44
C HIS A 146 -5.99 8.75 -0.99
N VAL A 147 -7.16 8.12 -1.18
CA VAL A 147 -8.44 8.66 -0.70
C VAL A 147 -8.43 8.84 0.81
N LEU A 148 -7.92 7.86 1.57
CA LEU A 148 -7.87 7.96 3.03
C LEU A 148 -6.94 9.09 3.49
N LEU A 149 -5.75 9.19 2.91
CA LEU A 149 -4.75 10.22 3.24
C LEU A 149 -5.14 11.64 2.78
N ASN A 150 -6.16 11.76 1.94
CA ASN A 150 -6.72 13.04 1.49
C ASN A 150 -8.14 13.30 2.02
N SER A 151 -8.63 12.45 2.92
CA SER A 151 -9.95 12.61 3.54
C SER A 151 -9.93 13.63 4.69
N GLN A 152 -11.11 14.11 5.09
CA GLN A 152 -11.26 15.01 6.25
C GLN A 152 -10.87 14.36 7.58
N ASP A 153 -10.90 13.03 7.62
CA ASP A 153 -10.54 12.21 8.78
C ASP A 153 -9.02 12.10 8.95
N PHE A 154 -8.22 12.40 7.92
CA PHE A 154 -6.76 12.35 7.99
C PHE A 154 -6.20 13.50 8.83
N THR A 155 -5.12 13.21 9.56
CA THR A 155 -4.30 14.20 10.24
C THR A 155 -2.83 13.79 10.10
N PRO A 156 -1.92 14.74 9.82
CA PRO A 156 -0.50 14.41 9.74
C PRO A 156 0.02 13.85 11.07
N PRO A 157 1.11 13.08 11.05
CA PRO A 157 1.81 12.64 12.26
C PRO A 157 2.22 13.84 13.10
N LEU A 158 2.26 13.66 14.42
CA LEU A 158 2.83 14.66 15.31
C LEU A 158 4.33 14.71 15.03
N VAL A 159 4.78 15.75 14.35
CA VAL A 159 6.20 16.09 14.30
C VAL A 159 6.52 16.73 15.65
N ALA A 160 7.43 16.13 16.42
CA ALA A 160 7.98 16.85 17.56
C ALA A 160 8.62 18.14 17.03
N ALA A 161 8.23 19.29 17.57
CA ALA A 161 8.93 20.54 17.27
C ALA A 161 10.42 20.31 17.54
N ALA A 162 11.24 20.53 16.51
CA ALA A 162 12.68 20.47 16.61
C ALA A 162 13.21 21.61 17.48
#